data_AF-A0A6A5ZVX2-F1
#
_entry.id   AF-A0A6A5ZVX2-F1
#
_cell.length_a   1.000
_cell.length_b   1.000
_cell.length_c   1.000
_cell.angle_alpha   90.00
_cell.angle_beta   90.00
_cell.angle_gamma   90.00
#
_symmetry.space_group_name_H-M   'P 1'
#
loop_
_entity.id
_entity.type
_entity.pdbx_description
1 polymer ?
#
loop_
_entity_poly.entity_id
_entity_poly.type
_entity_poly.pdbx_seq_one_letter_code
_entity_poly.pdbx_strand_id
1 'polypeptide(L)'
;MDPEQQRDLKARLMELTAKPGRGYNDAKNLQAPEPKPENHDAPATELQQEADSAVQRWRDREIRYQQIEAENEELKEANEDLSQRLNFTERYHNLGGREKKYQQIETENEKLKEKIGELNEACDAMQERLDLNIRYLRPEPIRHVEDPEPPQSAPVPNAFPLQQATTILLHQQAITVQPSPPPSRIVVCIGCYRRGLSCDTGSPCRECSKAGRVCKRAMCDSFKRVICRGGNCSQAHEVDGYDNVTYAGPVSKRKAPKKKAKKALA
;
A
#
# COMPACT_ATOMS: atom_id res chain seq x y z
N MET A 1 -32.16 3.59 2.33
CA MET A 1 -32.25 4.92 1.67
C MET A 1 -31.69 4.79 0.28
N ASP A 2 -32.40 5.31 -0.70
CA ASP A 2 -31.92 5.42 -2.07
C ASP A 2 -30.71 6.39 -2.15
N PRO A 3 -29.70 6.16 -3.00
CA PRO A 3 -28.61 7.11 -3.25
C PRO A 3 -29.07 8.55 -3.54
N GLU A 4 -30.24 8.75 -4.15
CA GLU A 4 -30.83 10.06 -4.43
C GLU A 4 -31.30 10.74 -3.14
N GLN A 5 -31.93 10.00 -2.22
CA GLN A 5 -32.33 10.49 -0.90
C GLN A 5 -31.11 10.87 -0.04
N GLN A 6 -29.98 10.13 -0.18
CA GLN A 6 -28.74 10.49 0.52
C GLN A 6 -28.11 11.78 -0.01
N ARG A 7 -28.20 12.06 -1.32
CA ARG A 7 -27.71 13.32 -1.90
C ARG A 7 -28.56 14.50 -1.44
N ASP A 8 -29.88 14.34 -1.44
CA ASP A 8 -30.81 15.40 -1.05
C ASP A 8 -30.67 15.74 0.45
N LEU A 9 -30.55 14.72 1.30
CA LEU A 9 -30.28 14.91 2.72
C LEU A 9 -28.94 15.64 2.97
N LYS A 10 -27.90 15.28 2.21
CA LYS A 10 -26.57 15.91 2.31
C LYS A 10 -26.59 17.36 1.82
N ALA A 11 -27.37 17.67 0.78
CA ALA A 11 -27.56 19.03 0.29
C ALA A 11 -28.25 19.90 1.34
N ARG A 12 -29.33 19.40 1.97
CA ARG A 12 -30.03 20.09 3.07
C ARG A 12 -29.13 20.33 4.29
N LEU A 13 -28.31 19.35 4.65
CA LEU A 13 -27.34 19.49 5.75
C LEU A 13 -26.27 20.55 5.45
N MET A 14 -25.80 20.64 4.20
CA MET A 14 -24.89 21.72 3.80
C MET A 14 -25.57 23.08 3.82
N GLU A 15 -26.84 23.17 3.43
CA GLU A 15 -27.58 24.45 3.44
C GLU A 15 -27.86 24.96 4.87
N LEU A 16 -28.09 24.06 5.82
CA LEU A 16 -28.23 24.39 7.24
C LEU A 16 -26.92 24.84 7.88
N THR A 17 -25.78 24.28 7.45
CA THR A 17 -24.45 24.62 7.99
C THR A 17 -23.76 25.78 7.25
N ALA A 18 -24.20 26.09 6.02
CA ALA A 18 -23.66 27.17 5.21
C ALA A 18 -24.27 28.55 5.52
N LYS A 19 -25.31 28.65 6.36
CA LYS A 19 -25.73 29.95 6.90
C LYS A 19 -24.66 30.37 7.91
N PRO A 20 -23.80 31.37 7.60
CA PRO A 20 -22.92 31.93 8.61
C PRO A 20 -23.81 32.35 9.76
N GLY A 21 -23.54 31.85 10.97
CA GLY A 21 -24.26 32.25 12.16
C GLY A 21 -24.35 33.77 12.14
N ARG A 22 -25.58 34.31 12.08
CA ARG A 22 -25.80 35.73 12.33
C ARG A 22 -25.15 35.96 13.68
N GLY A 23 -24.02 36.65 13.67
CA GLY A 23 -23.20 36.86 14.84
C GLY A 23 -24.11 37.37 15.93
N TYR A 24 -24.08 36.70 17.08
CA TYR A 24 -24.73 37.09 18.32
C TYR A 24 -24.09 38.37 18.91
N ASN A 25 -23.65 39.30 18.05
CA ASN A 25 -22.93 40.52 18.40
C ASN A 25 -23.83 41.77 18.39
N ASP A 26 -25.09 41.67 17.97
CA ASP A 26 -26.04 42.79 17.98
C ASP A 26 -26.78 42.99 19.32
N ALA A 27 -26.40 42.27 20.38
CA ALA A 27 -26.98 42.44 21.71
C ALA A 27 -26.44 43.68 22.48
N LYS A 28 -25.59 44.53 21.87
CA LYS A 28 -24.98 45.70 22.54
C LYS A 28 -25.77 47.00 22.44
N ASN A 29 -26.95 47.03 21.82
CA ASN A 29 -27.71 48.28 21.66
C ASN A 29 -29.20 48.16 22.00
N LEU A 30 -29.53 47.36 23.02
CA LEU A 30 -30.79 47.51 23.73
C LEU A 30 -30.49 48.35 24.97
N GLN A 31 -30.72 49.67 24.85
CA GLN A 31 -30.88 50.53 26.02
C GLN A 31 -31.96 49.88 26.88
N ALA A 32 -31.57 49.44 28.07
CA ALA A 32 -32.52 48.96 29.07
C ALA A 32 -33.57 50.06 29.25
N PRO A 33 -34.87 49.79 29.01
CA PRO A 33 -35.90 50.78 29.25
C PRO A 33 -35.79 51.25 30.69
N GLU A 34 -35.75 52.57 30.89
CA GLU A 34 -35.67 53.15 32.22
C GLU A 34 -36.81 52.60 33.07
N PRO A 35 -36.52 52.11 34.30
CA PRO A 35 -37.55 51.52 35.15
C PRO A 35 -38.58 52.60 35.45
N LYS A 36 -39.80 52.41 34.94
CA LYS A 36 -40.95 53.18 35.40
C LYS A 36 -41.15 52.88 36.88
N PRO A 37 -41.36 53.89 37.75
CA PRO A 37 -41.66 53.66 39.15
C PRO A 37 -43.03 52.99 39.26
N GLU A 38 -43.03 51.66 39.38
CA GLU A 38 -44.23 50.86 39.65
C GLU A 38 -44.53 50.91 41.15
N ASN A 39 -45.82 51.08 41.47
CA ASN A 39 -46.34 51.13 42.84
C ASN A 39 -45.92 49.90 43.65
N HIS A 40 -45.15 50.14 44.71
CA HIS A 40 -44.54 49.16 45.61
C HIS A 40 -45.54 48.55 46.63
N ASP A 41 -46.67 48.03 46.19
CA ASP A 41 -47.62 47.33 47.08
C ASP A 41 -47.92 45.89 46.60
N ALA A 42 -47.08 45.31 45.75
CA ALA A 42 -47.13 43.87 45.49
C ALA A 42 -46.72 43.13 46.78
N PRO A 43 -47.55 42.21 47.31
CA PRO A 43 -47.25 41.52 48.56
C PRO A 43 -45.97 40.70 48.37
N ALA A 44 -45.00 40.87 49.27
CA ALA A 44 -43.66 40.23 49.22
C ALA A 44 -43.69 38.70 48.98
N THR A 45 -44.84 38.05 49.18
CA THR A 45 -45.09 36.65 48.91
C THR A 45 -45.10 36.28 47.42
N GLU A 46 -45.56 37.15 46.52
CA GLU A 46 -45.67 36.82 45.08
C GLU A 46 -44.29 36.81 44.39
N LEU A 47 -43.44 37.78 44.73
CA LEU A 47 -42.06 37.85 44.24
C LEU A 47 -41.23 36.64 44.73
N GLN A 48 -41.46 36.19 45.97
CA GLN A 48 -40.79 35.01 46.50
C GLN A 48 -41.21 33.73 45.77
N GLN A 49 -42.51 33.58 45.49
CA GLN A 49 -43.02 32.43 44.72
C GLN A 49 -42.46 32.40 43.30
N GLU A 50 -42.32 33.55 42.66
CA GLU A 50 -41.73 33.63 41.32
C GLU A 50 -40.23 33.28 41.34
N ALA A 51 -39.49 33.76 42.34
CA ALA A 51 -38.08 33.42 42.52
C ALA A 51 -37.89 31.91 42.75
N ASP A 52 -38.70 31.30 43.61
CA ASP A 52 -38.65 29.86 43.88
C ASP A 52 -39.01 29.05 42.61
N SER A 53 -40.00 29.50 41.84
CA SER A 53 -40.37 28.90 40.55
C SER A 53 -39.25 29.03 39.51
N ALA A 54 -38.53 30.15 39.48
CA ALA A 54 -37.38 30.35 38.60
C ALA A 54 -36.23 29.40 38.96
N VAL A 55 -35.93 29.25 40.25
CA VAL A 55 -34.93 28.29 40.76
C VAL A 55 -35.32 26.87 40.40
N GLN A 56 -36.59 26.50 40.54
CA GLN A 56 -37.06 25.16 40.18
C GLN A 56 -36.90 24.89 38.68
N ARG A 57 -37.31 25.82 37.81
CA ARG A 57 -37.12 25.70 36.36
C ARG A 57 -35.65 25.58 35.96
N TRP A 58 -34.76 26.24 36.69
CA TRP A 58 -33.31 26.12 36.47
C TRP A 58 -32.81 24.73 36.86
N ARG A 59 -33.23 24.18 38.02
CA ARG A 59 -32.91 22.80 38.44
C ARG A 59 -33.43 21.76 37.45
N ASP A 60 -34.66 21.91 36.98
CA ASP A 60 -35.25 20.99 36.01
C ASP A 60 -34.48 21.00 34.69
N ARG A 61 -33.99 22.17 34.27
CA ARG A 61 -33.14 22.31 33.08
C ARG A 61 -31.78 21.63 33.28
N GLU A 62 -31.17 21.79 34.44
CA GLU A 62 -29.90 21.15 34.79
C GLU A 62 -30.03 19.62 34.76
N ILE A 63 -31.09 19.08 35.36
CA ILE A 63 -31.39 17.63 35.33
C ILE A 63 -31.53 17.15 33.88
N ARG A 64 -32.22 17.92 33.03
CA ARG A 64 -32.38 17.57 31.61
C ARG A 64 -31.04 17.56 30.85
N TYR A 65 -30.13 18.48 31.15
CA TYR A 65 -28.80 18.47 30.53
C TYR A 65 -28.00 17.24 30.94
N GLN A 66 -28.03 16.87 32.22
CA GLN A 66 -27.36 15.67 32.71
C GLN A 66 -27.92 14.39 32.06
N GLN A 67 -29.25 14.32 31.84
CA GLN A 67 -29.87 13.22 31.09
C GLN A 67 -29.38 13.16 29.64
N ILE A 68 -29.32 14.30 28.95
CA ILE A 68 -28.83 14.37 27.56
C ILE A 68 -27.35 13.96 27.49
N GLU A 69 -26.53 14.35 28.47
CA GLU A 69 -25.12 13.94 28.54
C GLU A 69 -24.99 12.42 28.74
N ALA A 70 -25.79 11.83 29.61
CA ALA A 70 -25.83 10.38 29.81
C ALA A 70 -26.25 9.64 28.53
N GLU A 71 -27.34 10.08 27.88
CA GLU A 71 -27.81 9.50 26.60
C GLU A 71 -26.75 9.61 25.50
N ASN A 72 -26.00 10.71 25.44
CA ASN A 72 -24.92 10.88 24.46
C ASN A 72 -23.75 9.94 24.70
N GLU A 73 -23.39 9.66 25.95
CA GLU A 73 -22.32 8.72 26.26
C GLU A 73 -22.76 7.28 25.93
N GLU A 74 -24.01 6.89 26.25
CA GLU A 74 -24.56 5.59 25.83
C GLU A 74 -24.56 5.42 24.30
N LEU A 75 -24.97 6.46 23.55
CA LEU A 75 -24.93 6.44 22.10
C LEU A 75 -23.51 6.32 21.54
N LYS A 76 -22.54 6.93 22.22
CA LYS A 76 -21.12 6.86 21.83
C LYS A 76 -20.57 5.45 22.04
N GLU A 77 -20.88 4.81 23.17
CA GLU A 77 -20.53 3.40 23.43
C GLU A 77 -21.18 2.47 22.40
N ALA A 78 -22.48 2.64 22.11
CA ALA A 78 -23.18 1.84 21.10
C ALA A 78 -22.58 2.02 19.69
N ASN A 79 -22.16 3.23 19.33
CA ASN A 79 -21.52 3.51 18.04
C ASN A 79 -20.12 2.89 17.95
N GLU A 80 -19.39 2.84 19.06
CA GLU A 80 -18.10 2.15 19.13
C GLU A 80 -18.28 0.63 18.95
N ASP A 81 -19.25 0.00 19.63
CA ASP A 81 -19.57 -1.43 19.43
C ASP A 81 -19.95 -1.74 17.97
N LEU A 82 -20.83 -0.94 17.38
CA LEU A 82 -21.21 -1.09 15.96
C LEU A 82 -20.00 -0.96 15.03
N SER A 83 -19.10 -0.01 15.30
CA SER A 83 -17.87 0.16 14.54
C SER A 83 -16.95 -1.06 14.66
N GLN A 84 -16.83 -1.65 15.85
CA GLN A 84 -16.06 -2.89 16.06
C GLN A 84 -16.68 -4.07 15.31
N ARG A 85 -18.01 -4.22 15.33
CA ARG A 85 -18.73 -5.27 14.61
C ARG A 85 -18.56 -5.16 13.09
N LEU A 86 -18.66 -3.95 12.54
CA LEU A 86 -18.43 -3.71 11.11
C LEU A 86 -16.99 -4.06 10.69
N ASN A 87 -15.99 -3.67 11.49
CA ASN A 87 -14.59 -4.04 11.25
C ASN A 87 -14.38 -5.56 11.27
N PHE A 88 -15.05 -6.28 12.16
CA PHE A 88 -15.00 -7.74 12.22
C PHE A 88 -15.59 -8.38 10.96
N THR A 89 -16.78 -7.94 10.53
CA THR A 89 -17.44 -8.44 9.32
C THR A 89 -16.60 -8.18 8.07
N GLU A 90 -15.99 -7.00 7.95
CA GLU A 90 -15.09 -6.68 6.84
C GLU A 90 -13.85 -7.60 6.82
N ARG A 91 -13.26 -7.90 7.98
CA ARG A 91 -12.16 -8.88 8.08
C ARG A 91 -12.61 -10.27 7.63
N TYR A 92 -13.81 -10.71 8.04
CA TYR A 92 -14.33 -12.02 7.68
C TYR A 92 -14.57 -12.16 6.17
N HIS A 93 -15.19 -11.16 5.53
CA HIS A 93 -15.35 -11.14 4.07
C HIS A 93 -14.00 -11.11 3.33
N ASN A 94 -13.03 -10.37 3.84
CA ASN A 94 -11.67 -10.35 3.30
C ASN A 94 -10.98 -11.72 3.42
N LEU A 95 -11.22 -12.48 4.49
CA LEU A 95 -10.70 -13.84 4.66
C LEU A 95 -11.38 -14.81 3.68
N GLY A 96 -12.70 -14.81 3.58
CA GLY A 96 -13.43 -15.66 2.62
C GLY A 96 -13.07 -15.34 1.16
N GLY A 97 -12.78 -14.08 0.84
CA GLY A 97 -12.26 -13.68 -0.47
C GLY A 97 -10.84 -14.17 -0.76
N ARG A 98 -9.99 -14.37 0.27
CA ARG A 98 -8.66 -14.95 0.12
C ARG A 98 -8.72 -16.46 -0.08
N GLU A 99 -9.59 -17.15 0.64
CA GLU A 99 -9.77 -18.60 0.51
C GLU A 99 -10.14 -19.00 -0.91
N LYS A 100 -11.09 -18.29 -1.54
CA LYS A 100 -11.43 -18.51 -2.96
C LYS A 100 -10.25 -18.31 -3.90
N LYS A 101 -9.38 -17.34 -3.63
CA LYS A 101 -8.17 -17.11 -4.42
C LYS A 101 -7.15 -18.22 -4.24
N TYR A 102 -6.99 -18.76 -3.02
CA TYR A 102 -6.12 -19.90 -2.78
C TYR A 102 -6.61 -21.14 -3.52
N GLN A 103 -7.92 -21.44 -3.44
CA GLN A 103 -8.52 -22.54 -4.21
C GLN A 103 -8.30 -22.37 -5.71
N GLN A 104 -8.47 -21.15 -6.24
CA GLN A 104 -8.17 -20.89 -7.66
C GLN A 104 -6.69 -21.17 -8.00
N ILE A 105 -5.76 -20.68 -7.19
CA ILE A 105 -4.32 -20.91 -7.38
C ILE A 105 -3.99 -22.41 -7.31
N GLU A 106 -4.59 -23.16 -6.40
CA GLU A 106 -4.42 -24.61 -6.30
C GLU A 106 -4.89 -25.32 -7.58
N THR A 107 -6.08 -24.98 -8.09
CA THR A 107 -6.57 -25.56 -9.37
C THR A 107 -5.70 -25.19 -10.57
N GLU A 108 -5.14 -23.97 -10.61
CA GLU A 108 -4.22 -23.56 -11.68
C GLU A 108 -2.88 -24.30 -11.57
N ASN A 109 -2.37 -24.53 -10.36
CA ASN A 109 -1.15 -25.30 -10.13
C ASN A 109 -1.32 -26.78 -10.51
N GLU A 110 -2.49 -27.39 -10.26
CA GLU A 110 -2.77 -28.75 -10.71
C GLU A 110 -2.76 -28.86 -12.24
N LYS A 111 -3.41 -27.92 -12.95
CA LYS A 111 -3.37 -27.87 -14.42
C LYS A 111 -1.96 -27.68 -14.97
N LEU A 112 -1.13 -26.87 -14.31
CA LEU A 112 0.26 -26.69 -14.70
C LEU A 112 1.09 -27.96 -14.50
N LYS A 113 0.84 -28.72 -13.43
CA LYS A 113 1.51 -30.02 -13.19
C LYS A 113 1.14 -31.04 -14.27
N GLU A 114 -0.13 -31.12 -14.65
CA GLU A 114 -0.60 -31.98 -15.74
C GLU A 114 0.11 -31.61 -17.06
N LYS A 115 0.14 -30.32 -17.40
CA LYS A 115 0.84 -29.83 -18.60
C LYS A 115 2.34 -30.08 -18.59
N ILE A 116 2.99 -30.01 -17.42
CA ILE A 116 4.41 -30.39 -17.29
C ILE A 116 4.58 -31.89 -17.57
N GLY A 117 3.65 -32.73 -17.09
CA GLY A 117 3.62 -34.16 -17.40
C GLY A 117 3.55 -34.41 -18.91
N GLU A 118 2.58 -33.81 -19.59
CA GLU A 118 2.41 -33.93 -21.05
C GLU A 118 3.67 -33.50 -21.83
N LEU A 119 4.30 -32.39 -21.41
CA LEU A 119 5.52 -31.90 -22.05
C LEU A 119 6.71 -32.84 -21.82
N ASN A 120 6.82 -33.46 -20.65
CA ASN A 120 7.87 -34.44 -20.37
C ASN A 120 7.68 -35.69 -21.23
N GLU A 121 6.47 -36.23 -21.32
CA GLU A 121 6.15 -37.37 -22.19
C GLU A 121 6.48 -37.06 -23.66
N ALA A 122 6.15 -35.84 -24.13
CA ALA A 122 6.50 -35.41 -25.47
C ALA A 122 8.02 -35.30 -25.70
N CYS A 123 8.77 -34.85 -24.68
CA CYS A 123 10.24 -34.80 -24.73
C CYS A 123 10.84 -36.20 -24.79
N ASP A 124 10.34 -37.13 -23.98
CA ASP A 124 10.80 -38.52 -23.97
C ASP A 124 10.54 -39.20 -25.33
N ALA A 125 9.36 -38.98 -25.93
CA ALA A 125 9.03 -39.48 -27.26
C ALA A 125 9.95 -38.90 -28.35
N MET A 126 10.29 -37.61 -28.27
CA MET A 126 11.25 -36.99 -29.17
C MET A 126 12.66 -37.57 -29.00
N GLN A 127 13.09 -37.82 -27.76
CA GLN A 127 14.38 -38.41 -27.46
C GLN A 127 14.50 -39.84 -28.00
N GLU A 128 13.46 -40.67 -27.82
CA GLU A 128 13.43 -42.03 -28.37
C GLU A 128 13.53 -42.02 -29.90
N ARG A 129 12.83 -41.09 -30.56
CA ARG A 129 12.91 -40.92 -32.02
C ARG A 129 14.32 -40.50 -32.47
N LEU A 130 14.99 -39.65 -31.71
CA LEU A 130 16.37 -39.25 -31.99
C LEU A 130 17.33 -40.43 -31.83
N ASP A 131 17.18 -41.23 -30.77
CA ASP A 131 18.01 -42.40 -30.51
C ASP A 131 17.85 -43.47 -31.61
N LEU A 132 16.63 -43.67 -32.11
CA LEU A 132 16.38 -44.52 -33.28
C LEU A 132 17.10 -43.99 -34.51
N ASN A 133 16.99 -42.68 -34.82
CA ASN A 133 17.68 -42.08 -35.95
C ASN A 133 19.21 -42.22 -35.84
N ILE A 134 19.79 -42.05 -34.65
CA ILE A 134 21.22 -42.24 -34.39
C ILE A 134 21.62 -43.69 -34.68
N ARG A 135 20.81 -44.68 -34.27
CA ARG A 135 21.08 -46.10 -34.56
C ARG A 135 21.08 -46.40 -36.06
N TYR A 136 20.15 -45.81 -36.83
CA TYR A 136 20.09 -46.00 -38.28
C TYR A 136 21.23 -45.31 -39.04
N LEU A 137 21.71 -44.17 -38.55
CA LEU A 137 22.78 -43.41 -39.19
C LEU A 137 24.18 -43.87 -38.78
N ARG A 138 24.31 -44.67 -37.72
CA ARG A 138 25.61 -45.22 -37.31
C ARG A 138 26.04 -46.25 -38.37
N PRO A 139 27.12 -46.00 -39.13
CA PRO A 139 27.65 -46.99 -40.05
C PRO A 139 27.98 -48.25 -39.25
N GLU A 140 27.68 -49.43 -39.81
CA GLU A 140 28.21 -50.69 -39.29
C GLU A 140 29.70 -50.47 -38.98
N PRO A 141 30.17 -50.79 -37.76
CA PRO A 141 31.57 -50.62 -37.43
C PRO A 141 32.35 -51.33 -38.53
N ILE A 142 33.15 -50.57 -39.27
CA ILE A 142 34.03 -51.12 -40.30
C ILE A 142 34.78 -52.22 -39.59
N ARG A 143 34.53 -53.48 -39.97
CA ARG A 143 35.23 -54.61 -39.39
C ARG A 143 36.69 -54.30 -39.63
N HIS A 144 37.41 -53.98 -38.56
CA HIS A 144 38.85 -53.85 -38.62
C HIS A 144 39.32 -55.17 -39.19
N VAL A 145 39.78 -55.14 -40.43
CA VAL A 145 40.67 -56.18 -40.94
C VAL A 145 41.80 -56.19 -39.92
N GLU A 146 42.01 -57.35 -39.29
CA GLU A 146 43.08 -57.55 -38.32
C GLU A 146 44.39 -57.18 -39.02
N ASP A 147 44.84 -55.93 -38.83
CA ASP A 147 46.16 -55.54 -39.25
C ASP A 147 47.15 -56.35 -38.41
N PRO A 148 48.18 -56.95 -39.04
CA PRO A 148 49.14 -57.80 -38.37
C PRO A 148 49.79 -57.04 -37.20
N GLU A 149 49.96 -57.74 -36.08
CA GLU A 149 50.56 -57.23 -34.85
C GLU A 149 51.76 -56.31 -35.16
N PRO A 150 51.73 -55.04 -34.72
CA PRO A 150 52.88 -54.17 -34.86
C PRO A 150 54.05 -54.75 -34.02
N PRO A 151 55.28 -54.71 -34.55
CA PRO A 151 56.45 -55.25 -33.87
C PRO A 151 56.67 -54.55 -32.52
N GLN A 152 56.99 -55.37 -31.51
CA GLN A 152 57.26 -55.01 -30.13
C GLN A 152 58.36 -53.92 -30.04
N SER A 153 57.97 -52.66 -30.04
CA SER A 153 58.87 -51.53 -29.78
C SER A 153 58.88 -51.22 -28.28
N ALA A 154 60.02 -51.55 -27.68
CA ALA A 154 60.73 -50.97 -26.53
C ALA A 154 59.96 -50.27 -25.37
N PRO A 155 60.42 -50.45 -24.12
CA PRO A 155 59.80 -49.87 -22.92
C PRO A 155 59.91 -48.33 -22.93
N VAL A 156 58.77 -47.66 -23.06
CA VAL A 156 58.65 -46.20 -22.86
C VAL A 156 58.61 -45.94 -21.35
N PRO A 157 59.39 -44.98 -20.81
CA PRO A 157 59.39 -44.69 -19.38
C PRO A 157 58.08 -44.02 -18.96
N ASN A 158 57.50 -44.59 -17.90
CA ASN A 158 56.45 -44.06 -17.01
C ASN A 158 56.08 -42.59 -17.25
N ALA A 159 55.06 -42.35 -18.07
CA ALA A 159 54.31 -41.10 -18.09
C ALA A 159 52.95 -41.34 -17.42
N PHE A 160 52.90 -40.96 -16.15
CA PHE A 160 51.77 -40.60 -15.29
C PHE A 160 50.36 -41.13 -15.60
N PRO A 161 49.65 -41.72 -14.60
CA PRO A 161 48.25 -42.05 -14.72
C PRO A 161 47.39 -40.78 -14.67
N LEU A 162 46.97 -40.28 -15.82
CA LEU A 162 45.82 -39.39 -15.96
C LEU A 162 44.53 -40.23 -15.90
N GLN A 163 44.35 -40.92 -14.77
CA GLN A 163 43.07 -41.46 -14.39
C GLN A 163 42.41 -40.46 -13.42
N GLN A 164 41.16 -40.11 -13.74
CA GLN A 164 40.14 -39.67 -12.78
C GLN A 164 40.26 -38.23 -12.25
N ALA A 165 39.89 -37.26 -13.09
CA ALA A 165 39.39 -35.97 -12.60
C ALA A 165 38.44 -35.29 -13.59
N THR A 166 37.50 -36.02 -14.17
CA THR A 166 36.33 -35.44 -14.86
C THR A 166 35.04 -35.83 -14.14
N THR A 167 35.05 -35.66 -12.83
CA THR A 167 33.84 -35.51 -12.01
C THR A 167 33.82 -34.07 -11.49
N ILE A 168 34.02 -33.10 -12.38
CA ILE A 168 33.94 -31.68 -12.04
C ILE A 168 32.54 -31.20 -12.39
N LEU A 169 31.70 -31.13 -11.35
CA LEU A 169 30.69 -30.09 -11.17
C LEU A 169 29.80 -29.78 -12.40
N LEU A 170 28.97 -30.76 -12.80
CA LEU A 170 27.57 -30.45 -13.16
C LEU A 170 26.74 -30.26 -11.88
N HIS A 171 27.32 -29.56 -10.90
CA HIS A 171 26.55 -28.95 -9.83
C HIS A 171 25.93 -27.72 -10.48
N GLN A 172 24.76 -27.92 -11.06
CA GLN A 172 23.64 -27.02 -10.95
C GLN A 172 24.09 -25.56 -10.84
N GLN A 173 24.67 -25.04 -11.93
CA GLN A 173 24.64 -23.60 -12.15
C GLN A 173 23.17 -23.32 -12.38
N ALA A 174 22.43 -23.18 -11.29
CA ALA A 174 21.32 -22.26 -11.24
C ALA A 174 21.94 -20.98 -11.79
N ILE A 175 21.69 -20.75 -13.08
CA ILE A 175 21.77 -19.45 -13.69
C ILE A 175 20.81 -18.65 -12.83
N THR A 176 21.34 -18.13 -11.72
CA THR A 176 20.81 -16.96 -11.08
C THR A 176 21.01 -15.94 -12.18
N VAL A 177 20.01 -15.86 -13.05
CA VAL A 177 19.77 -14.73 -13.91
C VAL A 177 19.72 -13.61 -12.91
N GLN A 178 20.88 -13.00 -12.63
CA GLN A 178 20.99 -11.76 -11.92
C GLN A 178 20.05 -10.86 -12.71
N PRO A 179 18.86 -10.54 -12.16
CA PRO A 179 17.91 -9.76 -12.92
C PRO A 179 18.66 -8.50 -13.29
N SER A 180 18.76 -8.23 -14.59
CA SER A 180 19.32 -6.97 -15.08
C SER A 180 18.76 -5.86 -14.20
N PRO A 181 19.61 -5.03 -13.57
CA PRO A 181 19.15 -4.10 -12.54
C PRO A 181 17.96 -3.34 -13.12
N PRO A 182 16.79 -3.37 -12.44
CA PRO A 182 15.60 -2.74 -12.97
C PRO A 182 15.93 -1.28 -13.31
N PRO A 183 15.32 -0.70 -14.35
CA PRO A 183 15.58 0.68 -14.76
C PRO A 183 15.57 1.57 -13.51
N SER A 184 16.70 2.23 -13.27
CA SER A 184 16.98 2.92 -12.01
C SER A 184 15.89 3.94 -11.75
N ARG A 185 14.96 3.60 -10.85
CA ARG A 185 13.89 4.51 -10.44
C ARG A 185 14.49 5.76 -9.80
N ILE A 186 13.92 6.92 -10.11
CA ILE A 186 14.38 8.19 -9.56
C ILE A 186 13.71 8.41 -8.21
N VAL A 187 14.46 8.18 -7.13
CA VAL A 187 14.04 8.55 -5.78
C VAL A 187 14.49 9.99 -5.52
N VAL A 188 13.56 10.87 -5.16
CA VAL A 188 13.84 12.30 -4.92
C VAL A 188 13.90 12.55 -3.42
N CYS A 189 14.88 13.35 -2.95
CA CYS A 189 14.93 13.71 -1.53
C CYS A 189 13.74 14.62 -1.14
N ILE A 190 13.33 14.57 0.14
CA ILE A 190 12.17 15.29 0.67
C ILE A 190 12.32 16.81 0.45
N GLY A 191 13.55 17.33 0.61
CA GLY A 191 13.87 18.75 0.42
C GLY A 191 13.62 19.22 -1.00
N CYS A 192 14.18 18.53 -2.00
CA CYS A 192 13.99 18.84 -3.41
C CYS A 192 12.53 18.63 -3.83
N TYR A 193 11.87 17.56 -3.37
CA TYR A 193 10.47 17.29 -3.69
C TYR A 193 9.54 18.41 -3.17
N ARG A 194 9.74 18.91 -1.94
CA ARG A 194 8.94 20.01 -1.39
C ARG A 194 9.13 21.32 -2.17
N ARG A 195 10.35 21.60 -2.61
CA ARG A 195 10.71 22.85 -3.30
C ARG A 195 10.52 22.81 -4.82
N GLY A 196 10.32 21.62 -5.40
CA GLY A 196 10.26 21.46 -6.85
C GLY A 196 11.63 21.65 -7.53
N LEU A 197 12.72 21.33 -6.85
CA LEU A 197 14.08 21.38 -7.40
C LEU A 197 14.44 20.07 -8.11
N SER A 198 15.32 20.14 -9.10
CA SER A 198 15.93 18.95 -9.72
C SER A 198 16.84 18.24 -8.70
N CYS A 199 16.59 16.95 -8.48
CA CYS A 199 17.42 16.12 -7.60
C CYS A 199 18.27 15.18 -8.44
N ASP A 200 19.59 15.21 -8.23
CA ASP A 200 20.58 14.36 -8.89
C ASP A 200 20.71 12.98 -8.25
N THR A 201 19.79 12.62 -7.36
CA THR A 201 19.77 11.34 -6.64
C THR A 201 21.00 11.00 -5.79
N GLY A 202 21.95 11.93 -5.58
CA GLY A 202 23.08 11.71 -4.67
C GLY A 202 22.69 11.56 -3.20
N SER A 203 23.62 11.03 -2.38
CA SER A 203 23.50 10.98 -0.92
C SER A 203 24.76 11.59 -0.29
N PRO A 204 24.74 12.89 0.08
CA PRO A 204 23.69 13.90 -0.14
C PRO A 204 23.55 14.33 -1.62
N CYS A 205 22.41 14.92 -1.99
CA CYS A 205 22.18 15.42 -3.35
C CYS A 205 22.82 16.81 -3.52
N ARG A 206 23.27 17.17 -4.74
CA ARG A 206 23.99 18.44 -5.01
C ARG A 206 23.27 19.68 -4.47
N GLU A 207 21.95 19.76 -4.66
CA GLU A 207 21.13 20.88 -4.18
C GLU A 207 21.08 20.97 -2.65
N CYS A 208 20.96 19.84 -1.95
CA CYS A 208 21.00 19.83 -0.49
C CYS A 208 22.39 20.21 0.03
N SER A 209 23.45 19.72 -0.61
CA SER A 209 24.84 20.06 -0.26
C SER A 209 25.11 21.54 -0.44
N LYS A 210 24.73 22.12 -1.59
CA LYS A 210 24.89 23.55 -1.88
C LYS A 210 24.09 24.44 -0.93
N ALA A 211 22.91 23.97 -0.50
CA ALA A 211 22.07 24.68 0.45
C ALA A 211 22.48 24.49 1.92
N GLY A 212 23.49 23.68 2.22
CA GLY A 212 23.90 23.36 3.59
C GLY A 212 22.80 22.68 4.41
N ARG A 213 21.97 21.83 3.78
CA ARG A 213 20.85 21.15 4.46
C ARG A 213 21.03 19.64 4.50
N VAL A 214 20.48 19.03 5.55
CA VAL A 214 20.40 17.58 5.66
C VAL A 214 19.53 17.02 4.54
N CYS A 215 20.14 16.24 3.65
CA CYS A 215 19.43 15.51 2.60
C CYS A 215 18.75 14.29 3.25
N LYS A 216 17.42 14.21 3.22
CA LYS A 216 16.65 13.05 3.69
C LYS A 216 15.72 12.53 2.60
N ARG A 217 15.55 11.21 2.52
CA ARG A 217 14.63 10.53 1.60
C ARG A 217 13.50 9.87 2.37
N ALA A 218 12.29 9.89 1.80
CA ALA A 218 11.15 9.23 2.42
C ALA A 218 11.24 7.71 2.15
N MET A 219 11.27 6.92 3.22
CA MET A 219 11.12 5.47 3.17
C MET A 219 9.73 5.10 2.62
N CYS A 220 9.66 4.06 1.80
CA CYS A 220 8.37 3.59 1.31
C CYS A 220 7.59 2.84 2.40
N ASP A 221 6.44 3.39 2.80
CA ASP A 221 5.56 2.76 3.80
C ASP A 221 5.06 1.39 3.35
N SER A 222 4.85 1.21 2.04
CA SER A 222 4.40 -0.06 1.45
C SER A 222 5.53 -1.11 1.36
N PHE A 223 6.79 -0.68 1.33
CA PHE A 223 7.93 -1.59 1.22
C PHE A 223 8.28 -2.27 2.55
N LYS A 224 7.74 -1.80 3.69
CA LYS A 224 7.90 -2.45 4.99
C LYS A 224 7.43 -3.92 5.06
N ARG A 225 6.73 -4.42 4.04
CA ARG A 225 6.26 -5.82 3.92
C ARG A 225 6.97 -6.58 2.80
N VAL A 226 8.28 -6.37 2.65
CA VAL A 226 9.18 -7.07 1.71
C VAL A 226 8.97 -6.74 0.22
N ILE A 227 7.76 -6.36 -0.20
CA ILE A 227 7.43 -6.11 -1.61
C ILE A 227 6.65 -4.80 -1.77
N CYS A 228 7.22 -3.85 -2.51
CA CYS A 228 6.48 -2.68 -2.97
C CYS A 228 5.70 -3.03 -4.24
N ARG A 229 4.38 -2.82 -4.21
CA ARG A 229 3.49 -3.12 -5.36
C ARG A 229 3.55 -2.08 -6.49
N GLY A 230 4.23 -0.96 -6.26
CA GLY A 230 4.30 0.13 -7.23
C GLY A 230 5.53 -0.01 -8.13
N GLY A 231 5.34 -0.31 -9.42
CA GLY A 231 6.44 -0.40 -10.39
C GLY A 231 7.27 0.88 -10.50
N ASN A 232 6.65 2.05 -10.29
CA ASN A 232 7.30 3.37 -10.30
C ASN A 232 7.22 4.06 -8.94
N CYS A 233 7.58 3.38 -7.86
CA CYS A 233 7.57 3.97 -6.53
C CYS A 233 8.62 5.09 -6.41
N SER A 234 8.18 6.30 -6.06
CA SER A 234 9.04 7.48 -5.90
C SER A 234 9.71 7.58 -4.53
N GLN A 235 9.44 6.62 -3.64
CA GLN A 235 10.00 6.53 -2.29
C GLN A 235 11.16 5.52 -2.25
N ALA A 236 12.09 5.70 -1.30
CA ALA A 236 13.25 4.84 -1.13
C ALA A 236 12.85 3.47 -0.57
N HIS A 237 13.51 2.40 -1.03
CA HIS A 237 13.52 1.09 -0.36
C HIS A 237 14.90 0.81 0.23
N GLU A 238 15.00 -0.15 1.16
CA GLU A 238 16.27 -0.58 1.77
C GLU A 238 17.28 -1.07 0.72
N VAL A 239 16.80 -1.73 -0.34
CA VAL A 239 17.63 -2.25 -1.43
C VAL A 239 18.22 -1.17 -2.34
N ASP A 240 17.81 0.10 -2.21
CA ASP A 240 18.35 1.18 -3.05
C ASP A 240 19.74 1.67 -2.60
N GLY A 241 20.20 1.29 -1.40
CA GLY A 241 21.53 1.68 -0.90
C GLY A 241 21.68 3.16 -0.54
N TYR A 242 20.60 3.85 -0.17
CA TYR A 242 20.67 5.22 0.35
C TYR A 242 20.87 5.23 1.86
N ASP A 243 21.94 5.86 2.35
CA ASP A 243 22.20 6.00 3.80
C ASP A 243 21.25 6.99 4.49
N ASN A 244 20.61 7.87 3.71
CA ASN A 244 19.87 9.02 4.23
C ASN A 244 18.34 8.84 4.17
N VAL A 245 17.87 7.63 4.44
CA VAL A 245 16.44 7.27 4.43
C VAL A 245 15.80 7.54 5.80
N THR A 246 14.59 8.11 5.81
CA THR A 246 13.84 8.40 7.03
C THR A 246 12.35 8.09 6.87
N TYR A 247 11.68 7.74 7.96
CA TYR A 247 10.24 7.51 7.97
C TYR A 247 9.51 8.87 8.02
N ALA A 248 8.97 9.29 6.88
CA ALA A 248 8.29 10.59 6.73
C ALA A 248 6.75 10.48 6.70
N GLY A 249 6.22 9.25 6.88
CA GLY A 249 4.80 8.95 6.72
C GLY A 249 4.29 9.09 5.27
N PRO A 250 2.96 9.05 5.07
CA PRO A 250 2.35 9.11 3.75
C PRO A 250 2.66 10.44 3.05
N VAL A 251 3.45 10.39 1.98
CA VAL A 251 3.73 11.57 1.15
C VAL A 251 2.56 11.74 0.19
N SER A 252 1.82 12.85 0.29
CA SER A 252 0.77 13.15 -0.67
C SER A 252 1.35 13.20 -2.09
N LYS A 253 0.75 12.43 -3.00
CA LYS A 253 1.08 12.51 -4.43
C LYS A 253 0.79 13.94 -4.87
N ARG A 254 1.80 14.67 -5.37
CA ARG A 254 1.58 15.99 -5.97
C ARG A 254 0.45 15.83 -6.99
N LYS A 255 -0.68 16.51 -6.75
CA LYS A 255 -1.76 16.58 -7.75
C LYS A 255 -1.11 17.12 -9.01
N ALA A 256 -1.13 16.33 -10.09
CA ALA A 256 -0.59 16.78 -11.37
C ALA A 256 -1.18 18.16 -11.66
N PRO A 257 -0.38 19.14 -12.10
CA PRO A 257 -0.91 20.46 -12.43
C PRO A 257 -2.06 20.25 -13.40
N LYS A 258 -3.28 20.66 -12.99
CA LYS A 258 -4.46 20.55 -13.86
C LYS A 258 -4.06 21.19 -15.17
N LYS A 259 -3.96 20.41 -16.25
CA LYS A 259 -3.69 20.93 -17.59
C LYS A 259 -4.75 22.01 -17.80
N LYS A 260 -4.36 23.29 -17.75
CA LYS A 260 -5.26 24.37 -18.13
C LYS A 260 -5.61 24.03 -19.57
N ALA A 261 -6.87 23.63 -19.80
CA ALA A 261 -7.36 23.35 -21.13
C ALA A 261 -6.97 24.56 -21.98
N LYS A 262 -6.14 24.34 -23.00
CA LYS A 262 -5.88 25.37 -24.01
C LYS A 262 -7.24 25.70 -24.59
N LYS A 263 -7.82 26.82 -24.16
CA LYS A 263 -9.02 27.38 -24.76
C LYS A 263 -8.62 27.65 -26.21
N ALA A 264 -9.13 26.84 -27.13
CA ALA A 264 -8.92 27.04 -28.54
C ALA A 264 -9.42 28.45 -28.85
N LEU A 265 -8.49 29.31 -29.29
CA LEU A 265 -8.83 30.58 -29.91
C LEU A 265 -9.37 30.18 -31.29
N ALA A 266 -10.70 30.25 -31.43
CA ALA A 266 -11.37 30.27 -32.71
C ALA A 266 -11.57 31.74 -33.11
#